data_AF-A0A7D8YGZ7-F1
#
_entry.id   AF-A0A7D8YGZ7-F1
#
_cell.length_a   1.000
_cell.length_b   1.000
_cell.length_c   1.000
_cell.angle_alpha   90.00
_cell.angle_beta   90.00
_cell.angle_gamma   90.00
#
_symmetry.space_group_name_H-M   'P 1'
#
loop_
_entity.id
_entity.type
_entity.pdbx_description
1 polymer ?
#
loop_
_entity_poly.entity_id
_entity_poly.type
_entity_poly.pdbx_seq_one_letter_code
_entity_poly.pdbx_strand_id
1 'polypeptide(L)'
;MTAMLSNLAERLTERRERLGMSYPALAERSGVSEPTVKRVLAGRIAEASFENVAAIAEALGMPLTADPIDVEDFREQAAREKAERVARLVQGTSALEAQAVDADQYRKLVERSMRELLTGSRRLLWAS
;
A
#
# COMPACT_ATOMS: atom_id res chain seq x y z
N MET A 1 10.57 -0.50 -1.27
CA MET A 1 10.08 0.76 -1.89
C MET A 1 10.40 0.83 -3.37
N THR A 2 11.65 0.54 -3.79
CA THR A 2 12.08 0.56 -5.19
C THR A 2 11.22 -0.29 -6.13
N ALA A 3 10.87 -1.52 -5.74
CA ALA A 3 10.02 -2.41 -6.56
C ALA A 3 8.61 -1.84 -6.84
N MET A 4 8.02 -1.12 -5.88
CA MET A 4 6.69 -0.51 -6.05
C MET A 4 6.76 0.67 -7.04
N LEU A 5 7.81 1.49 -6.97
CA LEU A 5 8.03 2.60 -7.88
C LEU A 5 8.34 2.12 -9.31
N SER A 6 9.12 1.04 -9.45
CA SER A 6 9.33 0.39 -10.75
C SER A 6 8.01 -0.09 -11.35
N ASN A 7 7.17 -0.77 -10.56
CA ASN A 7 5.86 -1.22 -11.02
C ASN A 7 4.93 -0.08 -11.45
N LEU A 8 4.95 1.05 -10.74
CA LEU A 8 4.19 2.24 -11.14
C LEU A 8 4.67 2.78 -12.49
N ALA A 9 5.99 2.89 -12.70
CA ALA A 9 6.55 3.39 -13.96
C ALA A 9 6.19 2.51 -15.15
N GLU A 10 6.24 1.18 -14.97
CA GLU A 10 5.80 0.19 -15.96
C GLU A 10 4.33 0.41 -16.32
N ARG A 11 3.44 0.49 -15.32
CA ARG A 11 2.00 0.70 -15.53
C ARG A 11 1.68 2.01 -16.25
N LEU A 12 2.38 3.11 -15.91
CA LEU A 12 2.22 4.39 -16.60
C LEU A 12 2.70 4.31 -18.06
N THR A 13 3.80 3.60 -18.31
CA THR A 13 4.35 3.37 -19.65
C THR A 13 3.39 2.56 -20.51
N GLU A 14 2.91 1.42 -20.01
CA GLU A 14 1.92 0.58 -20.67
C GLU A 14 0.62 1.35 -20.96
N ARG A 15 0.17 2.17 -20.00
CA ARG A 15 -1.03 2.99 -20.19
C ARG A 15 -0.86 4.00 -21.30
N ARG A 16 0.27 4.72 -21.33
CA ARG A 16 0.60 5.68 -22.41
C ARG A 16 0.58 4.98 -23.77
N GLU A 17 1.19 3.81 -23.86
CA GLU A 17 1.28 3.04 -25.10
C GLU A 17 -0.08 2.54 -25.58
N ARG A 18 -0.91 2.01 -24.68
CA ARG A 18 -2.29 1.59 -25.00
C ARG A 18 -3.18 2.74 -25.44
N LEU A 19 -2.91 3.96 -24.98
CA LEU A 19 -3.60 5.17 -25.41
C LEU A 19 -3.05 5.72 -26.73
N GLY A 20 -1.96 5.17 -27.28
CA GLY A 20 -1.29 5.68 -28.48
C GLY A 20 -0.65 7.07 -28.29
N MET A 21 -0.36 7.46 -27.05
CA MET A 21 0.08 8.82 -26.73
C MET A 21 1.60 8.96 -26.88
N SER A 22 2.06 9.97 -27.63
CA SER A 22 3.49 10.28 -27.73
C SER A 22 4.01 10.94 -26.44
N TYR A 23 5.33 10.91 -26.21
CA TYR A 23 5.93 11.64 -25.08
C TYR A 23 5.65 13.15 -25.11
N PRO A 24 5.76 13.85 -26.26
CA PRO A 24 5.38 15.26 -26.35
C PRO A 24 3.90 15.50 -26.02
N ALA A 25 2.99 14.66 -26.52
CA ALA A 25 1.55 14.82 -26.24
C ALA A 25 1.23 14.63 -24.75
N LEU A 26 1.89 13.68 -24.09
CA LEU A 26 1.76 13.49 -22.64
C LEU A 26 2.35 14.66 -21.86
N ALA A 27 3.49 15.19 -22.30
CA ALA A 27 4.13 16.37 -21.69
C ALA A 27 3.21 17.59 -21.75
N GLU A 28 2.65 17.87 -22.94
CA GLU A 28 1.70 18.96 -23.15
C GLU A 28 0.45 18.78 -22.29
N ARG A 29 -0.15 17.58 -22.30
CA ARG A 29 -1.38 17.29 -21.54
C ARG A 29 -1.19 17.34 -20.03
N SER A 30 -0.03 16.91 -19.52
CA SER A 30 0.26 16.91 -18.08
C SER A 30 0.82 18.23 -17.57
N GLY A 31 1.25 19.14 -18.46
CA GLY A 31 2.01 20.34 -18.08
C GLY A 31 3.43 20.06 -17.59
N VAL A 32 3.90 18.81 -17.71
CA VAL A 32 5.24 18.37 -17.27
C VAL A 32 6.19 18.35 -18.47
N SER A 33 7.42 18.85 -18.28
CA SER A 33 8.41 18.84 -19.36
C SER A 33 8.69 17.44 -19.89
N GLU A 34 8.84 17.29 -21.22
CA GLU A 34 9.08 15.99 -21.86
C GLU A 34 10.29 15.22 -21.27
N PRO A 35 11.43 15.85 -20.93
CA PRO A 35 12.52 15.16 -20.25
C PRO A 35 12.12 14.57 -18.89
N THR A 36 11.23 15.24 -18.16
CA THR A 36 10.72 14.76 -16.87
C THR A 36 9.73 13.62 -17.05
N VAL A 37 8.84 13.71 -18.05
CA VAL A 37 7.96 12.59 -18.43
C VAL A 37 8.80 11.35 -18.77
N LYS A 38 9.78 11.47 -19.65
CA LYS A 38 10.68 10.36 -20.03
C LYS A 38 11.42 9.78 -18.83
N ARG A 39 11.87 10.63 -17.89
CA ARG A 39 12.54 10.20 -16.66
C ARG A 39 11.62 9.35 -15.78
N VAL A 40 10.39 9.83 -15.53
CA VAL A 40 9.38 9.13 -14.71
C VAL A 40 9.04 7.77 -15.34
N LEU A 41 8.73 7.75 -16.64
CA LEU A 41 8.37 6.51 -17.35
C LEU A 41 9.55 5.52 -17.46
N ALA A 42 10.79 6.00 -17.46
CA ALA A 42 11.99 5.16 -17.41
C ALA A 42 12.31 4.60 -16.01
N GLY A 43 11.39 4.65 -15.05
CA GLY A 43 11.57 4.08 -13.71
C GLY A 43 12.27 4.98 -12.69
N ARG A 44 12.65 6.20 -13.08
CA ARG A 44 13.30 7.18 -12.18
C ARG A 44 12.28 8.07 -11.44
N ILE A 45 11.21 7.45 -10.95
CA ILE A 45 10.12 8.13 -10.23
C ILE A 45 10.64 8.81 -8.95
N ALA A 46 11.59 8.18 -8.25
CA ALA A 46 12.17 8.73 -7.01
C ALA A 46 12.93 10.06 -7.22
N GLU A 47 13.30 10.39 -8.46
CA GLU A 47 13.97 11.65 -8.82
C GLU A 47 12.97 12.75 -9.22
N ALA A 48 11.68 12.43 -9.32
CA ALA A 48 10.63 13.38 -9.69
C ALA A 48 9.82 13.82 -8.45
N SER A 49 9.27 15.03 -8.50
CA SER A 49 8.30 15.47 -7.49
C SER A 49 7.02 14.63 -7.59
N PHE A 50 6.36 14.42 -6.44
CA PHE A 50 5.05 13.77 -6.39
C PHE A 50 4.03 14.47 -7.30
N GLU A 51 4.03 15.80 -7.33
CA GLU A 51 3.19 16.62 -8.20
C GLU A 51 3.34 16.25 -9.69
N ASN A 52 4.58 16.11 -10.19
CA ASN A 52 4.81 15.71 -11.58
C ASN A 52 4.32 14.29 -11.86
N VAL A 53 4.52 13.36 -10.91
CA VAL A 53 4.06 11.97 -11.05
C VAL A 53 2.54 11.92 -11.08
N ALA A 54 1.88 12.66 -10.18
CA ALA A 54 0.43 12.77 -10.14
C ALA A 54 -0.14 13.40 -11.41
N ALA A 55 0.45 14.50 -11.91
CA ALA A 55 0.02 15.16 -13.14
C ALA A 55 0.15 14.25 -14.38
N ILE A 56 1.24 13.47 -14.46
CA ILE A 56 1.42 12.46 -15.51
C ILE A 56 0.35 11.37 -15.40
N ALA A 57 0.10 10.85 -14.20
CA ALA A 57 -0.88 9.79 -13.97
C ALA A 57 -2.31 10.27 -14.29
N GLU A 58 -2.67 11.50 -13.88
CA GLU A 58 -3.94 12.16 -14.20
C GLU A 58 -4.12 12.32 -15.72
N ALA A 59 -3.09 12.80 -16.43
CA ALA A 59 -3.11 12.93 -17.88
C ALA A 59 -3.30 11.59 -18.62
N LEU A 60 -2.96 10.46 -17.98
CA LEU A 60 -3.17 9.10 -18.48
C LEU A 60 -4.51 8.47 -18.04
N GLY A 61 -5.33 9.20 -17.28
CA GLY A 61 -6.59 8.72 -16.71
C GLY A 61 -6.37 7.68 -15.61
N MET A 62 -5.29 7.83 -14.84
CA MET A 62 -4.95 7.01 -13.68
C MET A 62 -4.77 7.92 -12.45
N PRO A 63 -5.85 8.56 -11.96
CA PRO A 63 -5.76 9.50 -10.84
C PRO A 63 -5.16 8.80 -9.62
N LEU A 64 -4.22 9.48 -8.96
CA LEU A 64 -3.70 9.06 -7.65
C LEU A 64 -4.59 9.67 -6.57
N THR A 65 -5.58 8.91 -6.10
CA THR A 65 -6.54 9.38 -5.11
C THR A 65 -6.12 9.04 -3.67
N ALA A 66 -6.59 9.85 -2.74
CA ALA A 66 -6.46 9.63 -1.30
C ALA A 66 -7.86 9.48 -0.69
N ASP A 67 -8.65 8.57 -1.26
CA ASP A 67 -10.00 8.30 -0.78
C ASP A 67 -9.92 7.64 0.60
N PRO A 68 -10.53 8.24 1.65
CA PRO A 68 -10.48 7.66 2.97
C PRO A 68 -11.29 6.37 3.01
N ILE A 69 -10.71 5.34 3.63
CA ILE A 69 -11.43 4.14 4.05
C ILE A 69 -12.32 4.53 5.24
N ASP A 70 -13.47 3.88 5.40
CA ASP A 70 -14.30 4.05 6.58
C ASP A 70 -13.47 3.86 7.87
N VAL A 71 -13.73 4.71 8.85
CA VAL A 71 -12.94 4.77 10.08
C VAL A 71 -13.01 3.46 10.86
N GLU A 72 -14.18 2.84 10.89
CA GLU A 72 -14.41 1.62 11.67
C GLU A 72 -13.81 0.40 10.94
N ASP A 73 -13.95 0.34 9.62
CA ASP A 73 -13.29 -0.67 8.78
C ASP A 73 -11.77 -0.61 8.91
N PHE A 74 -11.18 0.59 8.84
CA PHE A 74 -9.74 0.76 8.97
C PHE A 74 -9.23 0.39 10.37
N ARG A 75 -10.02 0.67 11.41
CA ARG A 75 -9.70 0.25 12.79
C ARG A 75 -9.76 -1.27 12.96
N GLU A 76 -10.75 -1.93 12.37
CA GLU A 76 -10.84 -3.40 12.40
C GLU A 76 -9.63 -4.02 11.68
N GLN A 77 -9.27 -3.49 10.50
CA GLN A 77 -8.09 -3.94 9.76
C GLN A 77 -6.81 -3.80 10.61
N ALA A 78 -6.57 -2.63 11.19
CA ALA A 78 -5.40 -2.38 12.03
C ALA A 78 -5.37 -3.32 13.26
N ALA A 79 -6.53 -3.58 13.87
CA ALA A 79 -6.64 -4.44 15.05
C ALA A 79 -6.33 -5.90 14.67
N ARG A 80 -6.84 -6.38 13.53
CA ARG A 80 -6.56 -7.71 13.00
C ARG A 80 -5.06 -7.88 12.71
N GLU A 81 -4.45 -6.96 11.96
CA GLU A 81 -3.02 -7.03 11.63
C GLU A 81 -2.12 -7.02 12.87
N LYS A 82 -2.48 -6.24 13.90
CA LYS A 82 -1.74 -6.21 15.16
C LYS A 82 -1.95 -7.47 15.99
N ALA A 83 -3.19 -7.97 16.09
CA ALA A 83 -3.51 -9.20 16.80
C ALA A 83 -2.79 -10.41 16.18
N GLU A 84 -2.73 -10.49 14.86
CA GLU A 84 -1.98 -11.53 14.17
C GLU A 84 -0.47 -11.46 14.43
N ARG A 85 0.11 -10.26 14.49
CA ARG A 85 1.53 -10.12 14.87
C ARG A 85 1.78 -10.65 16.29
N VAL A 86 0.91 -10.29 17.24
CA VAL A 86 1.00 -10.80 18.62
C VAL A 86 0.85 -12.33 18.64
N ALA A 87 -0.14 -12.87 17.93
CA ALA A 87 -0.38 -14.30 17.88
C ALA A 87 0.80 -15.07 17.26
N ARG A 88 1.43 -14.52 16.21
CA ARG A 88 2.65 -15.09 15.61
C ARG A 88 3.83 -15.09 16.58
N LEU A 89 4.00 -14.04 17.39
CA LEU A 89 5.05 -14.00 18.41
C LEU A 89 4.83 -15.06 19.49
N VAL A 90 3.60 -15.16 19.99
CA VAL A 90 3.23 -16.17 21.00
C VAL A 90 3.41 -17.58 20.44
N GLN A 91 2.93 -17.87 19.22
CA GLN A 91 3.14 -19.18 18.60
C GLN A 91 4.60 -19.47 18.26
N GLY A 92 5.37 -18.48 17.83
CA GLY A 92 6.81 -18.62 17.60
C GLY A 92 7.57 -19.04 18.87
N THR A 93 7.09 -18.61 20.06
CA THR A 93 7.62 -19.08 21.35
C THR A 93 7.07 -20.45 21.78
N SER A 94 5.90 -20.85 21.29
CA SER A 94 5.22 -22.11 21.64
C SER A 94 5.51 -23.27 20.67
N ALA A 95 6.05 -23.00 19.48
CA ALA A 95 6.35 -23.99 18.44
C ALA A 95 7.40 -25.06 18.83
N LEU A 96 7.98 -24.97 20.03
CA LEU A 96 8.80 -26.02 20.63
C LEU A 96 7.96 -27.17 21.25
N GLU A 97 6.62 -27.07 21.30
CA GLU A 97 5.76 -27.97 22.12
C GLU A 97 4.56 -28.66 21.42
N ALA A 98 4.62 -28.92 20.10
CA ALA A 98 3.75 -29.87 19.34
C ALA A 98 2.52 -29.33 18.55
N GLN A 99 2.19 -30.09 17.49
CA GLN A 99 1.35 -29.72 16.33
C GLN A 99 -0.16 -30.07 16.46
N ALA A 100 -0.94 -29.46 15.55
CA ALA A 100 -2.38 -29.63 15.22
C ALA A 100 -3.42 -28.86 16.08
N VAL A 101 -3.20 -28.68 17.39
CA VAL A 101 -4.03 -27.78 18.24
C VAL A 101 -3.79 -26.29 17.92
N ASP A 102 -2.68 -26.02 17.23
CA ASP A 102 -2.12 -24.70 16.97
C ASP A 102 -3.07 -23.76 16.19
N ALA A 103 -3.70 -24.22 15.10
CA ALA A 103 -4.51 -23.33 14.25
C ALA A 103 -5.77 -22.79 14.94
N ASP A 104 -6.46 -23.60 15.75
CA ASP A 104 -7.65 -23.14 16.47
C ASP A 104 -7.28 -22.20 17.63
N GLN A 105 -6.19 -22.50 18.33
CA GLN A 105 -5.65 -21.63 19.38
C GLN A 105 -5.14 -20.31 18.81
N TYR A 106 -4.46 -20.34 17.66
CA TYR A 106 -4.04 -19.15 16.95
C TYR A 106 -5.25 -18.26 16.60
N ARG A 107 -6.32 -18.82 16.01
CA ARG A 107 -7.53 -18.06 15.72
C ARG A 107 -8.15 -17.43 16.96
N LYS A 108 -8.31 -18.20 18.04
CA LYS A 108 -8.85 -17.70 19.32
C LYS A 108 -8.00 -16.58 19.91
N LEU A 109 -6.67 -16.71 19.82
CA LEU A 109 -5.74 -15.69 20.27
C LEU A 109 -5.89 -14.40 19.45
N VAL A 110 -5.92 -14.51 18.11
CA VAL A 110 -6.16 -13.36 17.23
C VAL A 110 -7.49 -12.69 17.55
N GLU A 111 -8.59 -13.43 17.66
CA GLU A 111 -9.92 -12.88 17.94
C GLU A 111 -10.00 -12.18 19.31
N ARG A 112 -9.38 -12.77 20.33
CA ARG A 112 -9.32 -12.17 21.67
C ARG A 112 -8.51 -10.88 21.65
N SER A 113 -7.31 -10.91 21.09
CA SER A 113 -6.46 -9.73 21.00
C SER A 113 -7.10 -8.62 20.16
N MET A 114 -7.79 -8.96 19.07
CA MET A 114 -8.52 -7.99 18.26
C MET A 114 -9.63 -7.31 19.06
N ARG A 115 -10.44 -8.08 19.81
CA ARG A 115 -11.48 -7.52 20.69
C ARG A 115 -10.88 -6.58 21.74
N GLU A 116 -9.81 -7.01 22.42
CA GLU A 116 -9.12 -6.19 23.42
C GLU A 116 -8.60 -4.86 22.82
N LEU A 117 -8.08 -4.88 21.58
CA LEU A 117 -7.62 -3.69 20.88
C LEU A 117 -8.77 -2.76 20.46
N LEU A 118 -9.91 -3.31 20.05
CA LEU A 118 -11.07 -2.54 19.61
C LEU A 118 -11.86 -1.92 20.77
N THR A 119 -11.96 -2.63 21.90
CA THR A 119 -12.65 -2.13 23.10
C THR A 119 -11.76 -1.34 24.05
N GLY A 120 -10.44 -1.48 23.91
CA GLY A 120 -9.44 -0.81 24.76
C GLY A 120 -9.18 0.64 24.39
N SER A 121 -8.13 1.22 24.98
CA SER A 121 -7.70 2.58 24.64
C SER A 121 -7.25 2.66 23.18
N ARG A 122 -7.74 3.66 22.44
CA ARG A 122 -7.33 3.93 21.04
C ARG A 122 -5.81 4.03 20.88
N ARG A 123 -5.10 4.48 21.91
CA ARG A 123 -3.63 4.54 21.92
C ARG A 123 -2.99 3.17 21.74
N LEU A 124 -3.59 2.11 22.29
CA LEU A 124 -3.07 0.75 22.20
C LEU A 124 -3.13 0.20 20.77
N LEU A 125 -4.15 0.56 19.99
CA LEU A 125 -4.25 0.16 18.59
C LEU A 125 -3.08 0.69 17.77
N TRP A 126 -2.69 1.94 18.00
CA TRP A 126 -1.68 2.66 17.20
C TRP A 126 -0.27 2.65 17.78
N ALA A 127 -0.08 2.17 19.00
CA ALA A 127 1.26 2.01 19.57
C ALA A 127 2.08 1.00 18.74
N SER A 128 3.37 1.27 18.57
CA SER A 128 4.33 0.39 17.87
C SER A 128 4.54 -0.92 18.61
#